data_AF-A0A9X4MDC9-F1
#
_entry.id   AF-A0A9X4MDC9-F1
#
_cell.length_a   1.000
_cell.length_b   1.000
_cell.length_c   1.000
_cell.angle_alpha   90.00
_cell.angle_beta   90.00
_cell.angle_gamma   90.00
#
_symmetry.space_group_name_H-M   'P 1'
#
loop_
_entity.id
_entity.type
_entity.pdbx_description
1 polymer ?
#
loop_
_entity_poly.entity_id
_entity_poly.type
_entity_poly.pdbx_seq_one_letter_code
_entity_poly.pdbx_strand_id
1 'polypeptide(L)'
;MNCDRCKDVIPQGEAEDFCGQTLCEDCFMDAFSPVRTCDPWAVRSASRFGEAGGCAAPSLTVRQGGILAILSETGGVSMRTLAERLALKEADVQREIATLRHMEKIRGDMQDGQKVFRLW
;
A
#
# COMPACT_ATOMS: atom_id res chain seq x y z
N MET A 1 -29.13 -5.56 0.14
CA MET A 1 -28.68 -4.38 0.92
C MET A 1 -27.41 -3.84 0.29
N ASN A 2 -27.05 -2.58 0.52
CA ASN A 2 -25.86 -1.97 -0.11
C ASN A 2 -24.75 -1.80 0.92
N CYS A 3 -23.51 -2.01 0.51
CA CYS A 3 -22.34 -1.79 1.34
C CYS A 3 -22.14 -0.30 1.62
N ASP A 4 -21.90 0.07 2.87
CA ASP A 4 -21.72 1.47 3.25
C ASP A 4 -20.47 2.12 2.63
N ARG A 5 -19.43 1.31 2.32
CA ARG A 5 -18.17 1.77 1.71
C ARG A 5 -18.20 1.80 0.19
N CYS A 6 -18.35 0.64 -0.47
CA CYS A 6 -18.27 0.57 -1.93
C CYS A 6 -19.61 0.88 -2.63
N LYS A 7 -20.73 0.92 -1.90
CA LYS A 7 -22.10 1.12 -2.40
C LYS A 7 -22.64 -0.01 -3.29
N ASP A 8 -21.87 -1.07 -3.50
CA ASP A 8 -22.31 -2.25 -4.23
C ASP A 8 -23.37 -3.04 -3.46
N VAL A 9 -24.12 -3.87 -4.19
CA VAL A 9 -25.13 -4.75 -3.62
C VAL A 9 -24.45 -5.92 -2.92
N ILE A 10 -24.73 -6.09 -1.63
CA ILE A 10 -24.26 -7.23 -0.84
C ILE A 10 -25.20 -8.41 -1.08
N PRO A 11 -24.68 -9.60 -1.46
CA PRO A 11 -25.46 -10.83 -1.51
C PRO A 11 -26.07 -11.20 -0.15
N GLN A 12 -27.15 -11.97 -0.19
CA GLN A 12 -27.86 -12.33 1.03
C GLN A 12 -27.00 -13.25 1.91
N GLY A 13 -26.70 -12.80 3.14
CA GLY A 13 -25.90 -13.55 4.10
C GLY A 13 -24.41 -13.18 4.13
N GLU A 14 -23.94 -12.30 3.23
CA GLU A 14 -22.55 -11.81 3.17
C GLU A 14 -22.37 -10.42 3.78
N ALA A 15 -23.36 -9.96 4.56
CA ALA A 15 -23.33 -8.68 5.23
C ALA A 15 -22.66 -8.82 6.59
N GLU A 16 -21.57 -8.07 6.78
CA GLU A 16 -20.81 -8.03 8.02
C GLU A 16 -20.96 -6.67 8.69
N ASP A 17 -21.18 -6.67 10.00
CA ASP A 17 -21.24 -5.44 10.80
C ASP A 17 -19.84 -5.10 11.35
N PHE A 18 -19.31 -3.94 10.98
CA PHE A 18 -18.03 -3.44 11.46
C PHE A 18 -18.14 -2.00 11.94
N CYS A 19 -17.90 -1.77 13.23
CA CYS A 19 -18.00 -0.44 13.86
C CYS A 19 -19.33 0.29 13.57
N GLY A 20 -20.45 -0.44 13.47
CA GLY A 20 -21.77 0.12 13.19
C GLY A 20 -22.04 0.46 11.71
N GLN A 21 -21.17 0.01 10.80
CA GLN A 21 -21.38 0.06 9.35
C GLN A 21 -21.70 -1.35 8.85
N THR A 22 -22.56 -1.46 7.84
CA THR A 22 -22.78 -2.73 7.15
C THR A 22 -21.95 -2.80 5.87
N LEU A 23 -21.02 -3.76 5.84
CA LEU A 23 -20.01 -3.92 4.80
C LEU A 23 -20.18 -5.25 4.07
N CYS A 24 -19.78 -5.30 2.80
CA CYS A 24 -19.49 -6.58 2.14
C CYS A 24 -18.20 -7.17 2.69
N GLU A 25 -18.00 -8.47 2.48
CA GLU A 25 -16.80 -9.22 2.91
C GLU A 25 -15.49 -8.50 2.52
N ASP A 26 -15.36 -8.06 1.26
CA ASP A 26 -14.16 -7.35 0.79
C ASP A 26 -13.87 -6.08 1.59
N CYS A 27 -14.89 -5.24 1.80
CA CYS A 27 -14.77 -4.00 2.54
C CYS A 27 -14.52 -4.22 4.04
N PHE A 28 -15.08 -5.31 4.58
CA PHE A 28 -14.85 -5.75 5.96
C PHE A 28 -13.39 -6.15 6.15
N MET A 29 -12.84 -6.98 5.26
CA MET A 29 -11.45 -7.44 5.33
C MET A 29 -10.46 -6.28 5.21
N ASP A 30 -10.71 -5.32 4.32
CA ASP A 30 -9.92 -4.09 4.21
C ASP A 30 -9.97 -3.23 5.49
N ALA A 31 -11.12 -3.22 6.18
CA ALA A 31 -11.28 -2.49 7.45
C ALA A 31 -10.60 -3.21 8.63
N PHE A 32 -10.75 -4.53 8.67
CA PHE A 32 -10.26 -5.39 9.75
C PHE A 32 -8.74 -5.53 9.73
N SER A 33 -8.15 -5.63 8.52
CA SER A 33 -6.71 -5.79 8.32
C SER A 33 -6.15 -4.68 7.42
N PRO A 34 -6.03 -3.44 7.95
CA PRO A 34 -5.56 -2.32 7.15
C PRO A 34 -4.08 -2.49 6.81
N VAL A 35 -3.71 -2.00 5.62
CA VAL A 35 -2.31 -2.01 5.16
C VAL A 35 -1.43 -1.18 6.08
N ARG A 36 -0.49 -1.86 6.76
CA ARG A 36 0.52 -1.21 7.59
C ARG A 36 1.75 -0.89 6.75
N THR A 37 1.98 0.39 6.49
CA THR A 37 3.20 0.86 5.80
C THR A 37 4.45 0.81 6.70
N CYS A 38 4.25 0.76 8.02
CA CYS A 38 5.33 0.68 8.99
C CYS A 38 5.15 -0.52 9.91
N ASP A 39 5.47 -1.70 9.39
CA ASP A 39 5.52 -2.94 10.15
C ASP A 39 6.98 -3.37 10.39
N PRO A 40 7.49 -3.31 11.64
CA PRO A 40 8.87 -3.70 11.96
C PRO A 40 9.19 -5.16 11.65
N TRP A 41 8.19 -6.06 11.76
CA TRP A 41 8.39 -7.48 11.48
C TRP A 41 8.47 -7.73 9.97
N ALA A 42 7.66 -7.02 9.18
CA ALA A 42 7.73 -7.09 7.73
C ALA A 42 9.06 -6.56 7.20
N VAL A 43 9.56 -5.43 7.74
CA VAL A 43 10.91 -4.90 7.42
C VAL A 43 11.98 -5.93 7.74
N ARG A 44 12.05 -6.39 8.99
CA ARG A 44 13.07 -7.37 9.44
C ARG A 44 13.06 -8.65 8.60
N SER A 45 11.87 -9.15 8.26
CA SER A 45 11.71 -10.38 7.48
C SER A 45 12.21 -10.18 6.05
N ALA A 46 11.87 -9.05 5.41
CA ALA A 46 12.33 -8.72 4.07
C ALA A 46 13.85 -8.51 4.00
N SER A 47 14.45 -7.77 4.95
CA SER A 47 15.90 -7.57 5.00
C SER A 47 16.63 -8.92 5.16
N ARG A 48 16.19 -9.78 6.08
CA ARG A 48 16.77 -11.12 6.28
C ARG A 48 16.65 -12.02 5.05
N PHE A 49 15.53 -11.96 4.32
CA PHE A 49 15.35 -12.75 3.10
C PHE A 49 16.26 -12.27 1.97
N GLY A 50 16.53 -10.96 1.88
CA GLY A 50 17.47 -10.40 0.91
C GLY A 50 18.92 -10.79 1.19
N GLU A 51 19.31 -10.88 2.46
CA GLU A 51 20.67 -11.28 2.89
C GLU A 51 20.96 -12.77 2.68
N ALA A 52 19.95 -13.63 2.81
CA ALA A 52 20.12 -15.08 2.83
C ALA A 52 20.53 -15.71 1.48
N GLY A 53 20.64 -14.94 0.39
CA GLY A 53 21.23 -15.36 -0.91
C GLY A 53 20.55 -16.54 -1.64
N GLY A 54 19.56 -17.20 -1.02
CA GLY A 54 18.90 -18.40 -1.54
C GLY A 54 17.68 -18.13 -2.42
N CYS A 55 17.30 -16.86 -2.59
CA CYS A 55 16.19 -16.45 -3.45
C CYS A 55 16.73 -15.36 -4.38
N ALA A 56 16.41 -15.46 -5.68
CA ALA A 56 16.68 -14.36 -6.60
C ALA A 56 16.19 -13.05 -5.97
N ALA A 57 16.98 -11.97 -6.09
CA ALA A 57 16.61 -10.67 -5.57
C ALA A 57 15.13 -10.40 -5.90
N PRO A 58 14.30 -10.00 -4.92
CA PRO A 58 12.86 -9.90 -5.11
C PRO A 58 12.59 -9.06 -6.36
N SER A 59 12.01 -9.70 -7.38
CA SER A 59 11.75 -9.05 -8.65
C SER A 59 10.67 -8.00 -8.42
N LEU A 60 11.01 -6.75 -8.70
CA LEU A 60 10.07 -5.66 -8.60
C LEU A 60 8.96 -5.86 -9.64
N THR A 61 7.72 -5.66 -9.22
CA THR A 61 6.60 -5.63 -10.16
C THR A 61 6.69 -4.39 -11.06
N VAL A 62 6.01 -4.40 -12.20
CA VAL A 62 5.93 -3.23 -13.10
C VAL A 62 5.44 -1.98 -12.35
N ARG A 63 4.47 -2.15 -11.45
CA ARG A 63 3.93 -1.06 -10.62
C ARG A 63 4.98 -0.50 -9.66
N GLN A 64 5.71 -1.38 -8.98
CA GLN A 64 6.79 -1.00 -8.07
C GLN A 64 7.93 -0.28 -8.79
N GLY A 65 8.32 -0.78 -9.97
CA GLY A 65 9.29 -0.11 -10.84
C GLY A 65 8.84 1.30 -11.25
N GLY A 66 7.56 1.45 -11.62
CA GLY A 66 6.97 2.76 -11.93
C GLY A 66 7.02 3.75 -10.77
N ILE A 67 6.72 3.28 -9.54
CA ILE A 67 6.84 4.11 -8.34
C ILE A 67 8.30 4.58 -8.15
N LEU A 68 9.27 3.66 -8.19
CA LEU A 68 10.67 4.00 -7.99
C LEU A 68 11.20 4.96 -9.06
N ALA A 69 10.77 4.79 -10.32
CA ALA A 69 11.12 5.70 -11.41
C ALA A 69 10.61 7.12 -11.13
N ILE A 70 9.32 7.29 -10.81
CA ILE A 70 8.74 8.59 -10.46
C ILE A 70 9.49 9.23 -9.28
N LEU A 71 9.82 8.46 -8.25
CA LEU A 71 10.54 8.96 -7.08
C LEU A 71 11.98 9.39 -7.41
N SER A 72 12.65 8.67 -8.31
CA SER A 72 14.00 9.02 -8.77
C SER A 72 14.01 10.33 -9.57
N GLU A 73 13.00 10.57 -10.39
CA GLU A 73 12.88 11.78 -11.22
C GLU A 73 12.47 13.02 -10.41
N THR A 74 11.60 12.84 -9.42
CA THR A 74 11.00 13.96 -8.68
C THR A 74 11.71 14.30 -7.36
N GLY A 75 12.53 13.39 -6.83
CA GLY A 75 13.14 13.53 -5.50
C GLY A 75 12.18 13.30 -4.32
N GLY A 76 10.88 13.17 -4.62
CA GLY A 76 9.85 12.77 -3.67
C GLY A 76 8.48 13.36 -4.01
N VAL A 77 7.41 12.58 -3.83
CA VAL A 77 6.03 13.01 -4.14
C VAL A 77 5.01 12.47 -3.14
N SER A 78 3.84 13.12 -3.11
CA SER A 78 2.71 12.69 -2.28
C SER A 78 2.07 11.39 -2.79
N MET A 79 1.33 10.69 -1.92
CA MET A 79 0.56 9.49 -2.28
C MET A 79 -0.44 9.76 -3.41
N ARG A 80 -1.13 10.91 -3.34
CA ARG A 80 -2.11 11.33 -4.34
C ARG A 80 -1.46 11.52 -5.71
N THR A 81 -0.30 12.18 -5.76
CA THR A 81 0.44 12.38 -7.00
C THR A 81 0.90 11.07 -7.62
N LEU A 82 1.31 10.10 -6.80
CA LEU A 82 1.65 8.75 -7.28
C LEU A 82 0.42 8.03 -7.86
N ALA A 83 -0.73 8.11 -7.18
CA ALA A 83 -1.98 7.53 -7.65
C ALA A 83 -2.43 8.11 -8.99
N GLU A 84 -2.38 9.44 -9.12
CA GLU A 84 -2.72 10.15 -10.36
C GLU A 84 -1.78 9.76 -11.51
N ARG A 85 -0.46 9.76 -11.30
CA ARG A 85 0.52 9.43 -12.34
C ARG A 85 0.47 7.98 -12.80
N LEU A 86 0.15 7.06 -11.89
CA LEU A 86 0.06 5.63 -12.20
C LEU A 86 -1.35 5.20 -12.63
N ALA A 87 -2.32 6.12 -12.62
CA ALA A 87 -3.75 5.84 -12.85
C ALA A 87 -4.28 4.69 -11.97
N LEU A 88 -3.88 4.67 -10.70
CA LEU A 88 -4.25 3.66 -9.71
C LEU A 88 -5.09 4.27 -8.59
N LYS A 89 -5.86 3.45 -7.88
CA LYS A 89 -6.53 3.88 -6.65
C LYS A 89 -5.48 4.10 -5.56
N GLU A 90 -5.71 5.04 -4.65
CA GLU A 90 -4.78 5.32 -3.54
C GLU A 90 -4.53 4.07 -2.66
N ALA A 91 -5.55 3.22 -2.47
CA ALA A 91 -5.41 1.96 -1.74
C ALA A 91 -4.42 0.99 -2.41
N ASP A 92 -4.42 0.92 -3.75
CA ASP A 92 -3.50 0.07 -4.50
C ASP A 92 -2.06 0.60 -4.36
N VAL A 93 -1.88 1.92 -4.47
CA VAL A 93 -0.58 2.59 -4.30
C VAL A 93 -0.07 2.42 -2.87
N GLN A 94 -0.95 2.50 -1.88
CA GLN A 94 -0.60 2.28 -0.47
C GLN A 94 -0.08 0.87 -0.23
N ARG A 95 -0.65 -0.16 -0.87
CA ARG A 95 -0.16 -1.54 -0.80
C ARG A 95 1.27 -1.65 -1.37
N GLU A 96 1.52 -1.06 -2.53
CA GLU A 96 2.86 -1.09 -3.14
C GLU A 96 3.89 -0.31 -2.32
N ILE A 97 3.50 0.85 -1.77
CA ILE A 97 4.36 1.64 -0.87
C ILE A 97 4.72 0.87 0.39
N ALA A 98 3.77 0.13 0.99
CA ALA A 98 4.05 -0.69 2.17
C ALA A 98 5.12 -1.74 1.84
N THR A 99 4.96 -2.46 0.73
CA THR A 99 5.94 -3.44 0.26
C THR A 99 7.32 -2.81 0.02
N LEU A 100 7.38 -1.70 -0.73
CA LEU A 100 8.64 -1.01 -1.02
C LEU A 100 9.33 -0.46 0.23
N ARG A 101 8.56 -0.03 1.23
CA ARG A 101 9.09 0.44 2.52
C ARG A 101 9.61 -0.72 3.38
N HIS A 102 8.94 -1.87 3.36
CA HIS A 102 9.43 -3.09 4.01
C HIS A 102 10.72 -3.60 3.38
N MET A 103 10.89 -3.40 2.07
CA MET A 103 12.13 -3.69 1.35
C MET A 103 13.21 -2.59 1.47
N GLU A 104 12.98 -1.57 2.31
CA GLU A 104 13.88 -0.43 2.52
C GLU A 104 14.26 0.33 1.23
N LYS A 105 13.40 0.30 0.21
CA LYS A 105 13.61 1.03 -1.06
C LYS A 105 13.17 2.49 -0.99
N ILE A 106 12.18 2.77 -0.16
CA ILE A 106 11.56 4.10 -0.02
C ILE A 106 11.33 4.45 1.45
N ARG A 107 11.33 5.74 1.75
CA ARG A 107 11.00 6.31 3.06
C ARG A 107 9.94 7.40 2.95
N GLY A 108 9.22 7.61 4.06
CA GLY A 108 8.41 8.80 4.23
C GLY A 108 9.29 9.96 4.69
N ASP A 109 9.03 11.14 4.15
CA ASP A 109 9.68 12.39 4.54
C ASP A 109 8.60 13.47 4.74
N MET A 110 8.87 14.45 5.58
CA MET A 110 7.96 15.58 5.80
C MET A 110 8.54 16.81 5.12
N GLN A 111 7.91 17.29 4.06
CA GLN A 111 8.31 18.48 3.32
C GLN A 111 7.16 19.47 3.33
N ASP A 112 7.43 20.71 3.77
CA ASP A 112 6.43 21.79 3.85
C ASP A 112 5.12 21.40 4.55
N GLY A 113 5.23 20.55 5.60
CA GLY A 113 4.07 20.05 6.36
C GLY A 113 3.27 18.96 5.67
N GLN A 114 3.70 18.49 4.50
CA GLN A 114 3.09 17.38 3.77
C GLN A 114 3.98 16.14 3.79
N LYS A 115 3.34 14.98 3.99
CA LYS A 115 4.03 13.69 3.88
C LYS A 115 4.28 13.37 2.41
N VAL A 116 5.55 13.23 2.06
CA VAL A 116 6.02 12.76 0.75
C VAL A 116 6.74 11.42 0.91
N PHE A 117 6.78 10.64 -0.16
CA PHE A 117 7.62 9.46 -0.27
C PHE A 117 8.82 9.78 -1.13
N ARG A 118 10.00 9.28 -0.75
CA ARG A 118 11.26 9.43 -1.48
C ARG A 118 12.05 8.14 -1.44
N LEU A 119 13.04 8.00 -2.31
CA LEU A 119 14.02 6.92 -2.22
C LEU A 119 14.80 7.02 -0.91
N TRP A 120 15.26 5.87 -0.41
CA TRP A 120 16.05 5.78 0.83
C TRP A 120 17.36 6.57 0.73
#